data_AF-A0A8H7LDK4-F1
#
_entry.id   AF-A0A8H7LDK4-F1
#
_cell.length_a   1.000
_cell.length_b   1.000
_cell.length_c   1.000
_cell.angle_alpha   90.00
_cell.angle_beta   90.00
_cell.angle_gamma   90.00
#
_symmetry.space_group_name_H-M   'P 1'
#
loop_
_entity.id
_entity.type
_entity.pdbx_description
1 polymer ?
#
loop_
_entity_poly.entity_id
_entity_poly.type
_entity_poly.pdbx_seq_one_letter_code
_entity_poly.pdbx_strand_id
1 'polypeptide(L)'
;MLLIALVAALALLSLSGADSPIRKEGYCSTYGNCGKKSIFGSLLPCVNNTKAVVPLPESVDILTRDFFCKFACSPDQSTFTEITETQSAIDTHLEIVSEMSLYTHPDTAAAFYESCKNIKFSATNGYAMDLIGGGATNYSQFLKFLGDEKPLLGGSPFQIESQIHSA
;
A
#
# COMPACT_ATOMS: atom_id res chain seq x y z
N MET A 1 24.79 -35.07 31.59
CA MET A 1 24.53 -35.06 30.14
C MET A 1 23.04 -35.00 29.79
N LEU A 2 22.13 -35.60 30.58
CA LEU A 2 20.68 -35.51 30.34
C LEU A 2 20.06 -34.13 30.68
N LEU A 3 20.63 -33.37 31.63
CA LEU A 3 20.11 -32.04 31.99
C LEU A 3 20.40 -30.95 30.95
N ILE A 4 21.44 -31.11 30.13
CA ILE A 4 21.84 -30.09 29.14
C ILE A 4 20.90 -30.12 27.92
N ALA A 5 20.37 -31.31 27.58
CA ALA A 5 19.41 -31.47 26.49
C ALA A 5 18.04 -30.86 26.78
N LEU A 6 17.63 -30.78 28.06
CA LEU A 6 16.33 -30.20 28.43
C LEU A 6 16.32 -28.67 28.30
N VAL A 7 17.45 -28.00 28.55
CA VAL A 7 17.57 -26.54 28.47
C VAL A 7 17.54 -26.05 27.02
N ALA A 8 18.05 -26.85 26.07
CA ALA A 8 18.05 -26.50 24.65
C ALA A 8 16.64 -26.54 24.02
N ALA A 9 15.70 -27.32 24.58
CA ALA A 9 14.33 -27.43 24.06
C ALA A 9 13.41 -26.26 24.48
N LEU A 10 13.79 -25.46 25.49
CA LEU A 10 13.00 -24.33 25.98
C LEU A 10 13.32 -22.99 25.30
N ALA A 11 14.30 -22.94 24.39
CA ALA A 11 14.78 -21.70 23.78
C ALA A 11 14.35 -21.46 22.32
N LEU A 12 13.32 -22.15 21.82
CA LEU A 12 12.86 -22.07 20.42
C LEU A 12 11.39 -21.64 20.27
N LEU A 13 10.95 -20.65 21.05
CA LEU A 13 9.67 -19.99 20.85
C LEU A 13 9.85 -18.46 20.86
N SER A 14 10.71 -17.95 19.99
CA SER A 14 10.51 -16.59 19.48
C SER A 14 9.56 -16.70 18.29
N LEU A 15 8.26 -16.83 18.56
CA LEU A 15 7.25 -16.41 17.59
C LEU A 15 7.42 -14.89 17.47
N SER A 16 8.09 -14.44 16.43
CA SER A 16 7.88 -13.11 15.88
C SER A 16 6.40 -13.06 15.45
N GLY A 17 5.55 -12.63 16.37
CA GLY A 17 4.13 -12.44 16.14
C GLY A 17 3.94 -11.28 15.18
N ALA A 18 3.81 -11.59 13.88
CA ALA A 18 2.91 -10.82 13.05
C ALA A 18 1.51 -11.05 13.63
N ASP A 19 1.02 -10.10 14.42
CA ASP A 19 -0.39 -10.10 14.86
C ASP A 19 -1.26 -10.28 13.61
N SER A 20 -2.29 -11.13 13.71
CA SER A 20 -3.17 -11.41 12.55
C SER A 20 -3.69 -10.10 11.94
N PRO A 21 -3.75 -9.98 10.60
CA PRO A 21 -4.18 -8.75 9.94
C PRO A 21 -5.54 -8.28 10.47
N ILE A 22 -5.59 -7.06 11.01
CA ILE A 22 -6.82 -6.47 11.51
C ILE A 22 -7.48 -5.70 10.36
N ARG A 23 -8.65 -6.17 9.89
CA ARG A 23 -9.46 -5.50 8.87
C ARG A 23 -10.76 -4.98 9.47
N LYS A 24 -10.71 -3.76 10.00
CA LYS A 24 -11.89 -3.08 10.58
C LYS A 24 -11.72 -1.56 10.54
N GLU A 25 -12.84 -0.86 10.66
CA GLU A 25 -12.86 0.59 10.80
C GLU A 25 -12.00 1.06 11.99
N GLY A 26 -11.35 2.21 11.81
CA GLY A 26 -10.46 2.84 12.77
C GLY A 26 -9.09 2.16 12.91
N TYR A 27 -8.68 1.33 11.94
CA TYR A 27 -7.40 0.64 11.93
C TYR A 27 -6.66 0.80 10.61
N CYS A 28 -5.34 0.94 10.71
CA CYS A 28 -4.41 0.95 9.59
C CYS A 28 -3.79 -0.44 9.41
N SER A 29 -3.48 -0.82 8.17
CA SER A 29 -2.67 -2.03 7.89
C SER A 29 -1.18 -1.71 7.91
N THR A 30 -0.83 -0.45 7.68
CA THR A 30 0.55 0.04 7.69
C THR A 30 0.65 1.33 8.49
N TYR A 31 1.75 1.50 9.22
CA TYR A 31 2.02 2.74 9.94
C TYR A 31 3.50 2.89 10.29
N GLY A 32 4.06 4.07 10.04
CA GLY A 32 5.50 4.32 10.16
C GLY A 32 6.31 3.81 8.96
N ASN A 33 7.61 4.06 8.99
CA ASN A 33 8.54 3.66 7.93
C ASN A 33 9.58 2.71 8.52
N CYS A 34 9.79 1.56 7.88
CA CYS A 34 10.63 0.50 8.44
C CYS A 34 11.94 0.28 7.70
N GLY A 35 12.15 0.86 6.52
CA GLY A 35 13.44 0.76 5.81
C GLY A 35 13.24 0.67 4.30
N LYS A 36 14.22 0.15 3.57
CA LYS A 36 14.19 0.06 2.10
C LYS A 36 14.20 -1.38 1.60
N LYS A 37 13.53 -1.61 0.48
CA LYS A 37 13.62 -2.86 -0.31
C LYS A 37 14.88 -2.94 -1.17
N SER A 38 15.42 -1.80 -1.60
CA SER A 38 16.60 -1.71 -2.47
C SER A 38 17.40 -0.43 -2.18
N ILE A 39 18.68 -0.40 -2.56
CA ILE A 39 19.62 0.69 -2.26
C ILE A 39 19.12 2.04 -2.79
N PHE A 40 18.50 2.03 -3.97
CA PHE A 40 17.93 3.22 -4.63
C PHE A 40 16.42 3.37 -4.41
N GLY A 41 15.82 2.50 -3.60
CA GLY A 41 14.39 2.52 -3.31
C GLY A 41 13.98 3.59 -2.28
N SER A 42 12.70 3.91 -2.29
CA SER A 42 12.05 4.73 -1.27
C SER A 42 11.94 3.98 0.06
N LEU A 43 11.74 4.72 1.16
CA LEU A 43 11.37 4.11 2.43
C LEU A 43 9.99 3.47 2.31
N LEU A 44 9.87 2.27 2.85
CA LEU A 44 8.66 1.46 2.80
C LEU A 44 7.96 1.41 4.16
N PRO A 45 6.61 1.32 4.15
CA PRO A 45 5.84 1.25 5.38
C PRO A 45 6.14 -0.02 6.18
N CYS A 46 6.01 0.10 7.50
CA CYS A 46 5.97 -1.05 8.39
C CYS A 46 4.64 -1.80 8.26
N VAL A 47 4.67 -3.12 8.44
CA VAL A 47 3.47 -3.95 8.67
C VAL A 47 2.96 -3.64 10.08
N ASN A 48 1.77 -3.04 10.21
CA ASN A 48 1.31 -2.59 11.52
C ASN A 48 -0.21 -2.48 11.62
N ASN A 49 -0.80 -3.20 12.58
CA ASN A 49 -2.22 -3.16 12.89
C ASN A 49 -2.56 -2.03 13.89
N THR A 50 -2.15 -0.79 13.61
CA THR A 50 -2.38 0.33 14.54
C THR A 50 -3.82 0.79 14.55
N LYS A 51 -4.29 1.23 15.73
CA LYS A 51 -5.50 2.04 15.81
C LYS A 51 -5.22 3.41 15.17
N ALA A 52 -6.07 3.81 14.23
CA ALA A 52 -5.93 5.07 13.54
C ALA A 52 -6.14 6.27 14.48
N VAL A 53 -5.35 7.31 14.25
CA VAL A 53 -5.59 8.62 14.86
C VAL A 53 -6.71 9.29 14.07
N VAL A 54 -7.81 9.63 14.74
CA VAL A 54 -8.95 10.29 14.10
C VAL A 54 -8.54 11.71 13.70
N PRO A 55 -8.56 12.07 12.39
CA PRO A 55 -8.22 13.41 11.95
C PRO A 55 -9.30 14.41 12.37
N LEU A 56 -8.94 15.70 12.42
CA LEU A 56 -9.91 16.77 12.66
C LEU A 56 -10.99 16.78 11.56
N PRO A 57 -12.24 17.16 11.87
CA PRO A 57 -13.35 17.09 10.92
C PRO A 57 -13.08 17.80 9.58
N GLU A 58 -12.38 18.93 9.63
CA GLU A 58 -11.99 19.72 8.46
C GLU A 58 -10.97 19.01 7.54
N SER A 59 -10.16 18.10 8.09
CA SER A 59 -9.15 17.34 7.34
C SER A 59 -9.71 16.05 6.73
N VAL A 60 -10.83 15.53 7.26
CA VAL A 60 -11.44 14.27 6.79
C VAL A 60 -11.79 14.36 5.30
N ASP A 61 -12.41 15.46 4.88
CA ASP A 61 -12.85 15.65 3.50
C ASP A 61 -11.67 15.68 2.51
N ILE A 62 -10.57 16.31 2.89
CA ILE A 62 -9.36 16.38 2.05
C ILE A 62 -8.72 14.98 1.94
N LEU A 63 -8.56 14.30 3.07
CA LEU A 63 -7.91 12.99 3.13
C LEU A 63 -8.69 11.90 2.39
N THR A 64 -10.02 11.97 2.38
CA THR A 64 -10.87 10.91 1.81
C THR A 64 -11.21 11.13 0.34
N ARG A 65 -11.07 12.36 -0.18
CA ARG A 65 -11.38 12.69 -1.58
C ARG A 65 -10.24 12.39 -2.55
N ASP A 66 -8.98 12.57 -2.14
CA ASP A 66 -7.84 12.24 -2.98
C ASP A 66 -7.53 10.73 -2.91
N PHE A 67 -7.34 10.09 -4.07
CA PHE A 67 -7.12 8.64 -4.15
C PHE A 67 -5.88 8.19 -3.36
N PHE A 68 -4.76 8.92 -3.49
CA PHE A 68 -3.51 8.59 -2.82
C PHE A 68 -3.58 8.91 -1.33
N CYS A 69 -4.21 10.02 -0.95
CA CYS A 69 -4.46 10.32 0.46
C CYS A 69 -5.39 9.30 1.11
N LYS A 70 -6.45 8.85 0.42
CA LYS A 70 -7.34 7.82 0.94
C LYS A 70 -6.56 6.53 1.15
N PHE A 71 -5.80 6.09 0.14
CA PHE A 71 -4.97 4.90 0.22
C PHE A 71 -3.97 4.95 1.38
N ALA A 72 -3.23 6.05 1.54
CA ALA A 72 -2.15 6.15 2.52
C ALA A 72 -2.61 6.55 3.94
N CYS A 73 -3.67 7.36 4.05
CA CYS A 73 -3.98 8.11 5.27
C CYS A 73 -5.41 7.90 5.79
N SER A 74 -6.26 7.11 5.11
CA SER A 74 -7.61 6.85 5.62
C SER A 74 -7.55 6.23 7.02
N PRO A 75 -8.36 6.71 7.99
CA PRO A 75 -8.45 6.08 9.31
C PRO A 75 -9.04 4.66 9.24
N ASP A 76 -9.67 4.30 8.11
CA ASP A 76 -10.26 2.99 7.84
C ASP A 76 -9.46 2.23 6.77
N GLN A 77 -8.18 2.56 6.54
CA GLN A 77 -7.34 1.97 5.50
C GLN A 77 -7.45 0.44 5.44
N SER A 78 -7.39 -0.23 6.60
CA SER A 78 -7.41 -1.69 6.67
C SER A 78 -8.70 -2.36 6.17
N THR A 79 -9.77 -1.60 5.96
CA THR A 79 -11.04 -2.13 5.42
C THR A 79 -10.98 -2.37 3.91
N PHE A 80 -10.08 -1.68 3.20
CA PHE A 80 -9.96 -1.76 1.74
C PHE A 80 -8.53 -2.04 1.26
N THR A 81 -7.59 -2.31 2.16
CA THR A 81 -6.25 -2.80 1.82
C THR A 81 -5.92 -4.10 2.53
N GLU A 82 -5.12 -4.95 1.90
CA GLU A 82 -4.57 -6.16 2.51
C GLU A 82 -3.11 -6.35 2.15
N ILE A 83 -2.25 -6.57 3.14
CA ILE A 83 -0.85 -6.92 2.89
C ILE A 83 -0.81 -8.38 2.44
N THR A 84 -0.32 -8.62 1.21
CA THR A 84 -0.21 -9.96 0.63
C THR A 84 1.19 -10.53 0.75
N GLU A 85 2.21 -9.66 0.78
CA GLU A 85 3.61 -10.08 0.94
C GLU A 85 4.40 -9.06 1.77
N THR A 86 5.33 -9.57 2.55
CA THR A 86 6.28 -8.80 3.37
C THR A 86 7.70 -9.28 3.11
N GLN A 87 8.66 -8.44 3.44
CA GLN A 87 10.08 -8.80 3.37
C GLN A 87 10.88 -8.05 4.44
N SER A 88 12.13 -8.46 4.68
CA SER A 88 13.05 -7.69 5.52
C SER A 88 13.68 -6.54 4.73
N ALA A 89 13.75 -5.36 5.33
CA ALA A 89 14.47 -4.22 4.79
C ALA A 89 15.98 -4.48 4.74
N ILE A 90 16.64 -3.98 3.70
CA ILE A 90 18.06 -4.24 3.47
C ILE A 90 18.96 -3.43 4.42
N ASP A 91 18.46 -2.32 4.94
CA ASP A 91 19.21 -1.32 5.70
C ASP A 91 18.94 -1.41 7.21
N THR A 92 17.70 -1.67 7.61
CA THR A 92 17.29 -1.74 9.04
C THR A 92 17.02 -3.16 9.52
N HIS A 93 16.86 -4.11 8.60
CA HIS A 93 16.39 -5.49 8.86
C HIS A 93 15.00 -5.59 9.52
N LEU A 94 14.22 -4.50 9.55
CA LEU A 94 12.82 -4.52 9.99
C LEU A 94 11.91 -5.06 8.88
N GLU A 95 10.75 -5.58 9.27
CA GLU A 95 9.73 -6.03 8.32
C GLU A 95 9.07 -4.84 7.62
N ILE A 96 8.98 -4.93 6.29
CA ILE A 96 8.38 -3.94 5.39
C ILE A 96 7.37 -4.62 4.46
N VAL A 97 6.39 -3.85 3.99
CA VAL A 97 5.44 -4.31 2.96
C VAL A 97 6.12 -4.39 1.60
N SER A 98 6.05 -5.55 0.93
CA SER A 98 6.51 -5.73 -0.46
C SER A 98 5.37 -5.82 -1.47
N GLU A 99 4.20 -6.29 -1.04
CA GLU A 99 3.00 -6.36 -1.87
C GLU A 99 1.72 -6.10 -1.04
N MET A 100 0.75 -5.42 -1.65
CA MET A 100 -0.55 -5.15 -1.04
C MET A 100 -1.68 -5.23 -2.08
N SER A 101 -2.82 -5.80 -1.70
CA SER A 101 -4.07 -5.70 -2.44
C SER A 101 -4.87 -4.46 -2.06
N LEU A 102 -5.38 -3.74 -3.05
CA LEU A 102 -6.32 -2.63 -2.94
C LEU A 102 -7.70 -3.04 -3.44
N TYR A 103 -8.70 -3.04 -2.57
CA TYR A 103 -10.08 -3.35 -2.92
C TYR A 103 -10.83 -2.09 -3.31
N THR A 104 -11.45 -2.09 -4.48
CA THR A 104 -12.22 -0.93 -4.98
C THR A 104 -13.42 -1.36 -5.81
N HIS A 105 -14.46 -0.52 -5.82
CA HIS A 105 -15.65 -0.76 -6.63
C HIS A 105 -15.39 -0.36 -8.08
N PRO A 106 -15.93 -1.09 -9.09
CA PRO A 106 -15.78 -0.74 -10.50
C PRO A 106 -16.24 0.69 -10.81
N ASP A 107 -17.33 1.16 -10.20
CA ASP A 107 -17.81 2.53 -10.43
C ASP A 107 -16.81 3.59 -9.97
N THR A 108 -16.16 3.38 -8.82
CA THR A 108 -15.13 4.29 -8.32
C THR A 108 -13.90 4.28 -9.21
N ALA A 109 -13.44 3.09 -9.61
CA ALA A 109 -12.30 2.94 -10.52
C ALA A 109 -12.56 3.59 -11.90
N ALA A 110 -13.75 3.33 -12.47
CA ALA A 110 -14.18 3.89 -13.73
C ALA A 110 -14.27 5.42 -13.64
N ALA A 111 -14.97 5.96 -12.64
CA ALA A 111 -15.09 7.41 -12.45
C ALA A 111 -13.74 8.10 -12.30
N PHE A 112 -12.79 7.47 -11.57
CA PHE A 112 -11.44 8.00 -11.43
C PHE A 112 -10.72 8.11 -12.78
N TYR A 113 -10.69 7.05 -13.58
CA TYR A 113 -10.08 7.07 -14.91
C TYR A 113 -10.76 8.07 -15.85
N GLU A 114 -12.09 8.02 -15.92
CA GLU A 114 -12.91 8.84 -16.81
C GLU A 114 -12.76 10.34 -16.54
N SER A 115 -12.59 10.73 -15.27
CA SER A 115 -12.36 12.12 -14.88
C SER A 115 -11.08 12.73 -15.45
N CYS A 116 -10.10 11.89 -15.82
CA CYS A 116 -8.76 12.33 -16.22
C CYS A 116 -8.40 11.98 -17.68
N LYS A 117 -9.11 11.03 -18.31
CA LYS A 117 -8.68 10.40 -19.57
C LYS A 117 -8.43 11.37 -20.73
N ASN A 118 -9.15 12.48 -20.77
CA ASN A 118 -9.07 13.46 -21.87
C ASN A 118 -8.38 14.78 -21.46
N ILE A 119 -7.77 14.83 -20.28
CA ILE A 119 -7.08 16.02 -19.80
C ILE A 119 -5.76 16.20 -20.55
N LYS A 120 -5.47 17.43 -20.97
CA LYS A 120 -4.23 17.81 -21.65
C LYS A 120 -3.19 18.32 -20.66
N PHE A 121 -1.95 17.86 -20.84
CA PHE A 121 -0.81 18.41 -20.11
C PHE A 121 -0.35 19.71 -20.77
N SER A 122 -0.54 20.83 -20.10
CA SER A 122 -0.40 22.17 -20.70
C SER A 122 0.96 22.45 -21.33
N ALA A 123 2.04 21.86 -20.79
CA ALA A 123 3.39 22.11 -21.28
C ALA A 123 3.68 21.45 -22.65
N THR A 124 3.03 20.33 -22.97
CA THR A 124 3.32 19.54 -24.20
C THR A 124 2.12 19.40 -25.13
N ASN A 125 0.91 19.76 -24.67
CA ASN A 125 -0.36 19.48 -25.34
C ASN A 125 -0.63 17.97 -25.60
N GLY A 126 0.16 17.08 -24.99
CA GLY A 126 -0.10 15.64 -24.90
C GLY A 126 -1.22 15.32 -23.90
N TYR A 127 -1.70 14.08 -23.85
CA TYR A 127 -2.64 13.69 -22.80
C TYR A 127 -1.90 13.47 -21.48
N ALA A 128 -2.49 13.94 -20.38
CA ALA A 128 -1.91 13.75 -19.05
C ALA A 128 -1.72 12.25 -18.74
N MET A 129 -2.68 11.41 -19.16
CA MET A 129 -2.64 9.96 -18.97
C MET A 129 -1.51 9.26 -19.74
N ASP A 130 -0.96 9.86 -20.78
CA ASP A 130 0.22 9.30 -21.46
C ASP A 130 1.43 9.30 -20.52
N LEU A 131 1.50 10.28 -19.61
CA LEU A 131 2.55 10.41 -18.61
C LEU A 131 2.23 9.62 -17.33
N ILE A 132 1.03 9.81 -16.77
CA ILE A 132 0.68 9.27 -15.44
C ILE A 132 -0.04 7.93 -15.47
N GLY A 133 -0.52 7.51 -16.65
CA GLY A 133 -1.27 6.27 -16.83
C GLY A 133 -0.60 5.25 -17.73
N GLY A 134 0.61 5.55 -18.25
CA GLY A 134 1.40 4.61 -19.04
C GLY A 134 0.69 4.04 -20.27
N GLY A 135 -0.16 4.83 -20.93
CA GLY A 135 -0.94 4.39 -22.08
C GLY A 135 -2.20 3.59 -21.75
N ALA A 136 -2.68 3.65 -20.50
CA ALA A 136 -3.92 2.99 -20.10
C ALA A 136 -5.14 3.49 -20.90
N THR A 137 -5.89 2.54 -21.44
CA THR A 137 -7.12 2.77 -22.23
C THR A 137 -8.41 2.50 -21.43
N ASN A 138 -8.26 2.00 -20.19
CA ASN A 138 -9.35 1.73 -19.27
C ASN A 138 -8.85 1.82 -17.82
N TYR A 139 -9.79 1.84 -16.86
CA TYR A 139 -9.48 1.98 -15.43
C TYR A 139 -8.62 0.83 -14.88
N SER A 140 -8.80 -0.40 -15.35
CA SER A 140 -8.02 -1.55 -14.86
C SER A 140 -6.55 -1.42 -15.25
N GLN A 141 -6.26 -1.06 -16.50
CA GLN A 141 -4.91 -0.77 -16.96
C GLN A 141 -4.29 0.41 -16.22
N PHE A 142 -5.09 1.43 -15.92
CA PHE A 142 -4.63 2.62 -15.22
C PHE A 142 -4.25 2.31 -13.77
N LEU A 143 -5.13 1.64 -13.02
CA LEU A 143 -4.84 1.23 -11.65
C LEU A 143 -3.66 0.25 -11.57
N LYS A 144 -3.57 -0.68 -12.54
CA LYS A 144 -2.39 -1.54 -12.67
C LYS A 144 -1.12 -0.72 -12.86
N PHE A 145 -1.13 0.26 -13.77
CA PHE A 145 0.04 1.10 -14.01
C PHE A 145 0.48 1.88 -12.75
N LEU A 146 -0.49 2.38 -11.97
CA LEU A 146 -0.22 3.07 -10.70
C LEU A 146 0.34 2.13 -9.63
N GLY A 147 -0.10 0.87 -9.59
CA GLY A 147 0.30 -0.11 -8.59
C GLY A 147 1.56 -0.92 -8.94
N ASP A 148 1.92 -1.01 -10.22
CA ASP A 148 3.12 -1.73 -10.66
C ASP A 148 4.39 -1.13 -10.04
N GLU A 149 5.16 -1.96 -9.36
CA GLU A 149 6.46 -1.57 -8.78
C GLU A 149 7.42 -1.18 -9.90
N LYS A 150 7.99 0.04 -9.81
CA LYS A 150 8.92 0.58 -10.82
C LYS A 150 10.13 1.22 -10.14
N PRO A 151 11.10 0.41 -9.66
CA PRO A 151 12.19 0.89 -8.80
C PRO A 151 13.14 1.89 -9.47
N LEU A 152 13.12 2.04 -10.80
CA LEU A 152 14.04 2.89 -11.56
C LEU A 152 13.38 4.03 -12.35
N LEU A 153 12.05 4.04 -12.50
CA LEU A 153 11.35 4.92 -13.44
C LEU A 153 10.34 5.87 -12.77
N GLY A 154 10.22 5.81 -11.44
CA GLY A 154 9.13 6.46 -10.72
C GLY A 154 7.82 5.68 -10.91
N GLY A 155 7.01 5.63 -9.84
CA GLY A 155 5.81 4.79 -9.79
C GLY A 155 5.60 4.27 -8.37
N SER A 156 4.90 3.14 -8.23
CA SER A 156 4.70 2.53 -6.93
C SER A 156 6.03 2.05 -6.34
N PRO A 157 6.31 2.35 -5.06
CA PRO A 157 7.54 1.92 -4.39
C PRO A 157 7.54 0.42 -4.02
N PHE A 158 6.38 -0.23 -4.07
CA PHE A 158 6.16 -1.67 -3.88
C PHE A 158 4.92 -2.10 -4.70
N GLN A 159 4.67 -3.39 -4.87
CA GLN A 159 3.57 -3.83 -5.73
C GLN A 159 2.20 -3.61 -5.09
N ILE A 160 1.25 -3.01 -5.83
CA ILE A 160 -0.14 -2.85 -5.39
C ILE A 160 -1.08 -3.51 -6.41
N GLU A 161 -1.74 -4.58 -6.00
CA GLU A 161 -2.69 -5.30 -6.85
C GLU A 161 -4.11 -4.78 -6.64
N SER A 162 -4.76 -4.29 -7.70
CA SER A 162 -6.11 -3.72 -7.61
C SER A 162 -7.19 -4.77 -7.81
N GLN A 163 -7.93 -5.06 -6.74
CA GLN A 163 -9.02 -6.03 -6.67
C GLN A 163 -10.36 -5.34 -6.93
N ILE A 164 -10.81 -5.34 -8.20
CA ILE A 164 -12.03 -4.66 -8.63
C ILE A 164 -13.22 -5.62 -8.51
N HIS A 165 -14.07 -5.41 -7.50
CA HIS A 165 -15.23 -6.25 -7.23
C HIS A 165 -16.52 -5.44 -7.29
N SER A 166 -17.52 -5.97 -7.98
CA SER A 166 -18.92 -5.53 -7.81
C SER A 166 -19.46 -6.16 -6.53
N ALA A 167 -20.14 -5.37 -5.69
CA ALA A 167 -20.85 -5.90 -4.53
C ALA A 167 -21.93 -6.92 -4.92
#